data_AF-A0AA37RFI4-F1
#
_entry.id   AF-A0AA37RFI4-F1
#
_cell.length_a   1.000
_cell.length_b   1.000
_cell.length_c   1.000
_cell.angle_alpha   90.00
_cell.angle_beta   90.00
_cell.angle_gamma   90.00
#
_symmetry.space_group_name_H-M   'P 1'
#
loop_
_entity.id
_entity.type
_entity.pdbx_description
1 polymer ?
#
loop_
_entity_poly.entity_id
_entity_poly.type
_entity_poly.pdbx_seq_one_letter_code
_entity_poly.pdbx_strand_id
1 'polypeptide(L)'
;MTSHASGTDDRQVQRIEQGMGRGVRSNEDHCVVFLLGARLTQLVYDPDTLARFSPATQAQLQQSRQMASGLENEPLSAIIDVARQALARDPAWVTYARRGLSHVPPLPGHVSAAAIARRVAFDRAVAGDLAGATEALSEGVAKTVEARQQGWLLEQRATYLDRTNPAEAQKVLTAARARNTSVLRPLVGNTYQKLSGSDHQSITACDYLTERYKDKVEIRMGIEALLEDLRFDPNRTDEFEQALADLARHIGLAAQRPEHDIGQGPDGLWALGQLKYWVIEAKSGATAKFIQKAYINQLAGSMNWFNRQYDASVSALPILIHPSDTLATDASAPTGARVVTETRMDALRSAVRDFADALVTAGRWDQPDAINALLVGHKLRAGDLFGYTRAIKPG
;
A
#
# COMPACT_ATOMS: atom_id res chain seq x y z
N MET A 1 -10.55 5.56 -8.31
CA MET A 1 -11.13 4.39 -7.66
C MET A 1 -9.94 3.47 -7.54
N THR A 2 -9.50 3.19 -6.31
CA THR A 2 -8.15 2.71 -5.98
C THR A 2 -7.90 1.27 -6.43
N SER A 3 -7.19 1.12 -7.54
CA SER A 3 -6.52 -0.10 -7.97
C SER A 3 -5.15 -0.16 -7.28
N HIS A 4 -4.86 -1.20 -6.50
CA HIS A 4 -3.51 -1.44 -5.96
C HIS A 4 -2.97 -2.83 -6.34
N ALA A 5 -3.22 -3.30 -7.57
CA ALA A 5 -2.57 -4.53 -8.05
C ALA A 5 -1.14 -4.27 -8.57
N SER A 6 -0.84 -3.07 -9.07
CA SER A 6 0.51 -2.67 -9.54
C SER A 6 1.12 -1.50 -8.76
N GLY A 7 0.65 -1.24 -7.53
CA GLY A 7 1.14 -0.11 -6.73
C GLY A 7 0.61 1.27 -7.15
N THR A 8 -0.19 1.36 -8.21
CA THR A 8 -0.61 2.64 -8.82
C THR A 8 -2.08 2.67 -9.24
N ASP A 9 -2.81 3.65 -8.70
CA ASP A 9 -4.22 3.95 -9.00
C ASP A 9 -4.33 5.00 -10.13
N ASP A 10 -5.06 4.70 -11.20
CA ASP A 10 -5.37 5.68 -12.28
C ASP A 10 -5.94 7.00 -11.73
N ARG A 11 -6.68 6.94 -10.61
CA ARG A 11 -7.19 8.15 -9.94
C ARG A 11 -6.09 8.92 -9.23
N GLN A 12 -5.06 8.26 -8.72
CA GLN A 12 -3.90 8.97 -8.15
C GLN A 12 -3.16 9.70 -9.27
N VAL A 13 -2.89 9.04 -10.39
CA VAL A 13 -2.30 9.65 -11.59
C VAL A 13 -3.12 10.86 -12.04
N GLN A 14 -4.43 10.68 -12.25
CA GLN A 14 -5.33 11.77 -12.62
C GLN A 14 -5.35 12.91 -11.60
N ARG A 15 -5.31 12.62 -10.29
CA ARG A 15 -5.27 13.65 -9.24
C ARG A 15 -3.96 14.42 -9.25
N ILE A 16 -2.83 13.75 -9.48
CA ILE A 16 -1.52 14.40 -9.62
C ILE A 16 -1.55 15.32 -10.83
N GLU A 17 -2.00 14.82 -11.98
CA GLU A 17 -2.10 15.59 -13.22
C GLU A 17 -3.04 16.80 -13.10
N GLN A 18 -4.22 16.59 -12.54
CA GLN A 18 -5.17 17.67 -12.27
C GLN A 18 -4.58 18.67 -11.27
N GLY A 19 -3.85 18.20 -10.26
CA GLY A 19 -3.17 19.04 -9.28
C GLY A 19 -2.12 19.93 -9.95
N MET A 20 -1.28 19.36 -10.81
CA MET A 20 -0.29 20.09 -11.62
C MET A 20 -0.98 21.12 -12.53
N GLY A 21 -2.09 20.75 -13.17
CA GLY A 21 -2.86 21.64 -14.05
C GLY A 21 -3.54 22.82 -13.36
N ARG A 22 -3.77 22.78 -12.03
CA ARG A 22 -4.42 23.89 -11.30
C ARG A 22 -3.62 25.19 -11.30
N GLY A 23 -2.31 25.13 -11.56
CA GLY A 23 -1.45 26.29 -11.61
C GLY A 23 -1.54 27.11 -12.91
N VAL A 24 -2.31 26.64 -13.90
CA VAL A 24 -2.44 27.27 -15.23
C VAL A 24 -3.92 27.36 -15.59
N ARG A 25 -4.46 28.57 -15.82
CA ARG A 25 -5.86 28.82 -16.20
C ARG A 25 -5.99 29.30 -17.64
N SER A 26 -4.95 29.92 -18.16
CA SER A 26 -4.87 30.43 -19.52
C SER A 26 -3.54 30.04 -20.18
N ASN A 27 -3.46 30.25 -21.49
CA ASN A 27 -2.27 29.98 -22.29
C ASN A 27 -1.09 30.91 -21.95
N GLU A 28 -1.36 32.00 -21.22
CA GLU A 28 -0.37 32.97 -20.77
C GLU A 28 0.17 32.65 -19.37
N ASP A 29 -0.55 31.83 -18.61
CA ASP A 29 -0.18 31.44 -17.26
C ASP A 29 0.96 30.44 -17.29
N HIS A 30 1.86 30.56 -16.30
CA HIS A 30 2.93 29.62 -16.06
C HIS A 30 3.13 29.46 -14.56
N CYS A 31 3.51 28.26 -14.15
CA CYS A 31 3.79 27.96 -12.75
C CYS A 31 4.96 26.98 -12.66
N VAL A 32 5.52 26.87 -11.46
CA VAL A 32 6.46 25.81 -11.09
C VAL A 32 5.75 24.93 -10.07
N VAL A 33 5.77 23.61 -10.29
CA VAL A 33 5.19 22.64 -9.38
C VAL A 33 6.31 21.85 -8.72
N PHE A 34 6.38 21.90 -7.39
CA PHE A 34 7.25 21.03 -6.60
C PHE A 34 6.48 19.78 -6.19
N LEU A 35 6.94 18.62 -6.64
CA LEU A 35 6.41 17.32 -6.22
C LEU A 35 7.24 16.83 -5.04
N LEU A 36 6.65 16.84 -3.83
CA LEU A 36 7.33 16.50 -2.58
C LEU A 36 6.70 15.25 -1.93
N GLY A 37 7.52 14.43 -1.28
CA GLY A 37 7.12 13.22 -0.54
C GLY A 37 7.45 11.93 -1.27
N ALA A 38 7.93 10.91 -0.55
CA ALA A 38 8.46 9.69 -1.14
C ALA A 38 7.40 8.96 -1.99
N ARG A 39 6.15 8.91 -1.50
CA ARG A 39 5.04 8.32 -2.25
C ARG A 39 4.78 9.00 -3.59
N LEU A 40 4.80 10.33 -3.64
CA LEU A 40 4.56 11.08 -4.87
C LEU A 40 5.72 10.91 -5.84
N THR A 41 6.96 10.95 -5.35
CA THR A 41 8.17 10.69 -6.14
C THR A 41 8.16 9.29 -6.72
N GLN A 42 7.79 8.27 -5.92
CA GLN A 42 7.63 6.89 -6.37
C GLN A 42 6.65 6.79 -7.54
N LEU A 43 5.46 7.41 -7.40
CA LEU A 43 4.43 7.38 -8.43
C LEU A 43 4.88 8.03 -9.73
N VAL A 44 5.57 9.17 -9.68
CA VAL A 44 6.01 9.79 -10.93
C VAL A 44 7.15 9.01 -11.58
N TYR A 45 8.02 8.36 -10.80
CA TYR A 45 9.18 7.62 -11.31
C TYR A 45 8.84 6.25 -11.91
N ASP A 46 7.96 5.49 -11.26
CA ASP A 46 7.60 4.13 -11.63
C ASP A 46 7.15 4.04 -13.11
N PRO A 47 7.77 3.17 -13.95
CA PRO A 47 7.46 3.11 -15.38
C PRO A 47 6.01 2.75 -15.69
N ASP A 48 5.41 1.87 -14.89
CA ASP A 48 4.04 1.39 -15.09
C ASP A 48 3.02 2.49 -14.75
N THR A 49 3.43 3.43 -13.89
CA THR A 49 2.70 4.65 -13.55
C THR A 49 2.93 5.77 -14.53
N LEU A 50 4.18 5.98 -14.93
CA LEU A 50 4.57 7.02 -15.88
C LEU A 50 3.80 6.84 -17.20
N ALA A 51 3.66 5.60 -17.66
CA ALA A 51 2.89 5.25 -18.85
C ALA A 51 1.39 5.62 -18.78
N ARG A 52 0.85 5.87 -17.57
CA ARG A 52 -0.56 6.23 -17.35
C ARG A 52 -0.82 7.73 -17.40
N PHE A 53 0.21 8.56 -17.23
CA PHE A 53 0.08 10.01 -17.42
C PHE A 53 -0.20 10.33 -18.89
N SER A 54 -0.79 11.49 -19.16
CA SER A 54 -0.90 11.98 -20.53
C SER A 54 0.49 12.18 -21.15
N PRO A 55 0.65 12.03 -22.48
CA PRO A 55 1.93 12.23 -23.15
C PRO A 55 2.57 13.60 -22.87
N ALA A 56 1.74 14.63 -22.70
CA ALA A 56 2.21 15.97 -22.38
C ALA A 56 2.87 16.00 -20.99
N THR A 57 2.23 15.41 -19.99
CA THR A 57 2.81 15.29 -18.64
C THR A 57 4.03 14.37 -18.63
N GLN A 58 4.02 13.26 -19.37
CA GLN A 58 5.19 12.39 -19.50
C GLN A 58 6.40 13.17 -20.05
N ALA A 59 6.20 13.95 -21.12
CA ALA A 59 7.26 14.79 -21.69
C ALA A 59 7.74 15.86 -20.69
N GLN A 60 6.83 16.52 -19.97
CA GLN A 60 7.19 17.51 -18.94
C GLN A 60 7.99 16.88 -17.79
N LEU A 61 7.57 15.72 -17.28
CA LEU A 61 8.30 15.00 -16.24
C LEU A 61 9.68 14.56 -16.72
N GLN A 62 9.81 14.10 -17.97
CA GLN A 62 11.08 13.70 -18.56
C GLN A 62 12.05 14.89 -18.69
N GLN A 63 11.58 16.04 -19.18
CA GLN A 63 12.39 17.26 -19.23
C GLN A 63 12.79 17.74 -17.83
N SER A 64 11.85 17.67 -16.87
CA SER A 64 12.12 18.05 -15.49
C SER A 64 13.22 17.17 -14.87
N ARG A 65 13.25 15.86 -15.19
CA ARG A 65 14.33 14.96 -14.77
C ARG A 65 15.67 15.29 -15.40
N GLN A 66 15.71 15.58 -16.71
CA GLN A 66 16.95 15.98 -17.38
C GLN A 66 17.54 17.25 -16.78
N MET A 67 16.68 18.18 -16.35
CA MET A 67 17.14 19.36 -15.64
C MET A 67 17.61 19.03 -14.23
N ALA A 68 16.84 18.22 -13.50
CA ALA A 68 17.13 17.86 -12.11
C ALA A 68 18.42 17.03 -11.96
N SER A 69 18.82 16.25 -12.97
CA SER A 69 20.08 15.49 -12.91
C SER A 69 21.33 16.39 -12.81
N GLY A 70 21.24 17.64 -13.29
CA GLY A 70 22.30 18.63 -13.12
C GLY A 70 22.29 19.32 -11.75
N LEU A 71 21.34 18.99 -10.88
CA LEU A 71 21.16 19.59 -9.55
C LEU A 71 21.44 18.58 -8.41
N GLU A 72 21.94 17.39 -8.74
CA GLU A 72 22.29 16.39 -7.72
C GLU A 72 23.42 16.92 -6.83
N ASN A 73 23.19 16.92 -5.50
CA ASN A 73 24.09 17.46 -4.47
C ASN A 73 24.33 18.98 -4.51
N GLU A 74 23.57 19.71 -5.32
CA GLU A 74 23.60 21.17 -5.33
C GLU A 74 22.81 21.75 -4.15
N PRO A 75 23.16 22.97 -3.67
CA PRO A 75 22.42 23.61 -2.59
C PRO A 75 21.01 23.97 -3.03
N LEU A 76 20.09 24.08 -2.07
CA LEU A 76 18.70 24.48 -2.31
C LEU A 76 18.58 25.79 -3.12
N SER A 77 19.55 26.70 -2.98
CA SER A 77 19.60 27.94 -3.77
C SER A 77 19.65 27.69 -5.28
N ALA A 78 20.38 26.67 -5.74
CA ALA A 78 20.46 26.33 -7.16
C ALA A 78 19.09 25.87 -7.71
N ILE A 79 18.36 25.07 -6.93
CA ILE A 79 16.99 24.64 -7.25
C ILE A 79 16.04 25.86 -7.30
N ILE A 80 16.17 26.79 -6.36
CA ILE A 80 15.37 28.02 -6.34
C ILE A 80 15.68 28.90 -7.56
N ASP A 81 16.94 29.01 -7.97
CA ASP A 81 17.33 29.83 -9.11
C ASP A 81 16.79 29.25 -10.43
N VAL A 82 16.77 27.93 -10.56
CA VAL A 82 16.07 27.23 -11.64
C VAL A 82 14.57 27.56 -11.65
N ALA A 83 13.90 27.48 -10.51
CA ALA A 83 12.48 27.84 -10.40
C ALA A 83 12.24 29.31 -10.75
N ARG A 84 13.16 30.22 -10.36
CA ARG A 84 13.09 31.64 -10.72
C ARG A 84 13.25 31.87 -12.22
N GLN A 85 14.15 31.16 -12.90
CA GLN A 85 14.27 31.24 -14.36
C GLN A 85 12.96 30.87 -15.05
N ALA A 86 12.30 29.81 -14.57
CA ALA A 86 11.01 29.39 -15.07
C ALA A 86 9.91 30.44 -14.83
N LEU A 87 9.83 30.99 -13.61
CA LEU A 87 8.84 32.00 -13.22
C LEU A 87 9.09 33.37 -13.89
N ALA A 88 10.35 33.75 -14.13
CA ALA A 88 10.73 34.97 -14.83
C ALA A 88 10.58 34.86 -16.35
N ARG A 89 10.17 33.69 -16.86
CA ARG A 89 10.04 33.41 -18.30
C ARG A 89 11.31 33.68 -19.08
N ASP A 90 12.45 33.24 -18.54
CA ASP A 90 13.71 33.32 -19.26
C ASP A 90 13.56 32.76 -20.71
N PRO A 91 14.04 33.47 -21.75
CA PRO A 91 13.84 33.03 -23.14
C PRO A 91 14.40 31.64 -23.44
N ALA A 92 15.52 31.27 -22.82
CA ALA A 92 16.11 29.93 -22.97
C ALA A 92 15.23 28.88 -22.29
N TRP A 93 14.68 29.18 -21.10
CA TRP A 93 13.69 28.33 -20.44
C TRP A 93 12.46 28.08 -21.30
N VAL A 94 11.84 29.14 -21.83
CA VAL A 94 10.63 29.04 -22.66
C VAL A 94 10.91 28.19 -23.92
N THR A 95 12.09 28.36 -24.51
CA THR A 95 12.52 27.57 -25.68
C THR A 95 12.66 26.10 -25.33
N TYR A 96 13.34 25.80 -24.21
CA TYR A 96 13.53 24.43 -23.73
C TYR A 96 12.19 23.74 -23.43
N ALA A 97 11.30 24.39 -22.67
CA ALA A 97 10.00 23.84 -22.31
C ALA A 97 9.09 23.58 -23.52
N ARG A 98 9.07 24.49 -24.51
CA ARG A 98 8.28 24.31 -25.73
C ARG A 98 8.78 23.17 -26.60
N ARG A 99 10.11 22.97 -26.67
CA ARG A 99 10.72 21.93 -27.52
C ARG A 99 10.30 20.52 -27.11
N GLY A 100 10.11 20.26 -25.82
CA GLY A 100 9.65 18.95 -25.33
C GLY A 100 8.19 18.66 -25.65
N LEU A 101 7.35 19.70 -25.73
CA LEU A 101 5.92 19.57 -25.99
C LEU A 101 5.55 19.64 -27.47
N SER A 102 6.37 20.28 -28.32
CA SER A 102 6.02 20.58 -29.70
C SER A 102 5.79 19.35 -30.60
N HIS A 103 6.24 18.17 -30.17
CA HIS A 103 6.12 16.91 -30.91
C HIS A 103 5.19 15.90 -30.24
N VAL A 104 4.43 16.32 -29.23
CA VAL A 104 3.55 15.42 -28.47
C VAL A 104 2.16 15.39 -29.13
N PRO A 105 1.78 14.29 -29.81
CA PRO A 105 0.45 14.20 -30.41
C PRO A 105 -0.64 14.05 -29.34
N PRO A 106 -1.85 14.56 -29.58
CA PRO A 106 -3.00 14.24 -28.73
C PRO A 106 -3.29 12.74 -28.82
N LEU A 107 -3.44 12.06 -27.68
CA LEU A 107 -3.93 10.69 -27.67
C LEU A 107 -5.43 10.66 -27.96
N PRO A 108 -5.91 9.66 -28.72
CA PRO A 108 -7.34 9.38 -28.77
C PRO A 108 -7.86 9.07 -27.36
N GLY A 109 -9.06 9.54 -27.05
CA GLY A 109 -9.71 9.19 -25.79
C GLY A 109 -9.87 7.69 -25.65
N HIS A 110 -9.51 7.14 -24.49
CA HIS A 110 -9.66 5.72 -24.18
C HIS A 110 -10.85 5.50 -23.24
N VAL A 111 -11.78 4.62 -23.63
CA VAL A 111 -12.86 4.14 -22.77
C VAL A 111 -12.63 2.66 -22.50
N SER A 112 -12.42 2.31 -21.23
CA SER A 112 -12.14 0.91 -20.86
C SER A 112 -13.34 0.01 -21.08
N ALA A 113 -13.09 -1.28 -21.36
CA ALA A 113 -14.14 -2.29 -21.46
C ALA A 113 -15.02 -2.33 -20.20
N ALA A 114 -14.42 -2.15 -19.02
CA ALA A 114 -15.14 -2.02 -17.76
C ALA A 114 -16.11 -0.81 -17.77
N ALA A 115 -15.67 0.37 -18.21
CA ALA A 115 -16.53 1.56 -18.27
C ALA A 115 -17.70 1.37 -19.24
N ILE A 116 -17.47 0.77 -20.41
CA ILE A 116 -18.51 0.42 -21.38
C ILE A 116 -19.53 -0.53 -20.76
N ALA A 117 -19.06 -1.64 -20.17
CA ALA A 117 -19.91 -2.65 -19.55
C ALA A 117 -20.78 -2.08 -18.42
N ARG A 118 -20.20 -1.25 -17.54
CA ARG A 118 -20.95 -0.55 -16.50
C ARG A 118 -22.04 0.35 -17.07
N ARG A 119 -21.74 1.08 -18.14
CA ARG A 119 -22.69 2.01 -18.75
C ARG A 119 -23.87 1.25 -19.35
N VAL A 120 -23.58 0.22 -20.14
CA VAL A 120 -24.60 -0.67 -20.72
C VAL A 120 -25.44 -1.32 -19.62
N ALA A 121 -24.80 -1.82 -18.55
CA ALA A 121 -25.51 -2.44 -17.44
C ALA A 121 -26.41 -1.45 -16.70
N PHE A 122 -25.95 -0.21 -16.49
CA PHE A 122 -26.75 0.85 -15.89
C PHE A 122 -27.98 1.17 -16.74
N ASP A 123 -27.80 1.39 -18.05
CA ASP A 123 -28.90 1.72 -18.96
C ASP A 123 -29.95 0.58 -19.01
N ARG A 124 -29.49 -0.69 -19.05
CA ARG A 124 -30.38 -1.87 -18.97
C ARG A 124 -31.13 -1.95 -17.63
N ALA A 125 -30.44 -1.74 -16.52
CA ALA A 125 -31.04 -1.77 -15.19
C ALA A 125 -32.10 -0.66 -14.99
N VAL A 126 -31.84 0.55 -15.51
CA VAL A 126 -32.81 1.66 -15.50
C VAL A 126 -34.05 1.32 -16.32
N ALA A 127 -33.91 0.58 -17.43
CA ALA A 127 -35.02 0.07 -18.23
C ALA A 127 -35.75 -1.12 -17.59
N GLY A 128 -35.32 -1.59 -16.41
CA GLY A 128 -35.88 -2.75 -15.71
C GLY A 128 -35.31 -4.10 -16.13
N ASP A 129 -34.40 -4.14 -17.12
CA ASP A 129 -33.73 -5.36 -17.57
C ASP A 129 -32.51 -5.68 -16.69
N LEU A 130 -32.79 -6.23 -15.51
CA LEU A 130 -31.75 -6.64 -14.57
C LEU A 130 -30.94 -7.84 -15.08
N ALA A 131 -31.58 -8.75 -15.83
CA ALA A 131 -30.89 -9.91 -16.40
C ALA A 131 -29.82 -9.45 -17.40
N GLY A 132 -30.19 -8.61 -18.36
CA GLY A 132 -29.24 -8.04 -19.31
C GLY A 132 -28.19 -7.15 -18.64
N ALA A 133 -28.52 -6.45 -17.55
CA ALA A 133 -27.50 -5.72 -16.79
C ALA A 133 -26.43 -6.64 -16.19
N THR A 134 -26.83 -7.79 -15.63
CA THR A 134 -25.88 -8.77 -15.08
C THR A 134 -25.04 -9.46 -16.16
N GLU A 135 -25.60 -9.69 -17.35
CA GLU A 135 -24.89 -10.24 -18.51
C GLU A 135 -23.81 -9.27 -19.01
N ALA A 136 -24.17 -7.99 -19.20
CA ALA A 136 -23.24 -6.95 -19.63
C ALA A 136 -22.03 -6.81 -18.69
N LEU A 137 -22.26 -6.90 -17.37
CA LEU A 137 -21.17 -6.90 -16.40
C LEU A 137 -20.33 -8.19 -16.45
N SER A 138 -20.93 -9.34 -16.74
CA SER A 138 -20.19 -10.61 -16.89
C SER A 138 -19.23 -10.55 -18.09
N GLU A 139 -19.69 -10.00 -19.21
CA GLU A 139 -18.82 -9.72 -20.35
C GLU A 139 -17.72 -8.71 -20.01
N GLY A 140 -18.06 -7.66 -19.26
CA GLY A 140 -17.11 -6.66 -18.77
C GLY A 140 -16.00 -7.29 -17.95
N VAL A 141 -16.35 -8.23 -17.05
CA VAL A 141 -15.39 -8.99 -16.24
C VAL A 141 -14.44 -9.80 -17.14
N ALA A 142 -14.97 -10.51 -18.14
CA ALA A 142 -14.16 -11.32 -19.06
C ALA A 142 -13.18 -10.48 -19.90
N LYS A 143 -13.54 -9.23 -20.21
CA LYS A 143 -12.73 -8.27 -20.98
C LYS A 143 -11.79 -7.42 -20.11
N THR A 144 -11.86 -7.55 -18.78
CA THR A 144 -11.05 -6.78 -17.83
C THR A 144 -9.87 -7.62 -17.36
N VAL A 145 -8.65 -7.12 -17.50
CA VAL A 145 -7.42 -7.84 -17.10
C VAL A 145 -7.19 -7.74 -15.58
N GLU A 146 -7.44 -6.58 -14.98
CA GLU A 146 -7.08 -6.34 -13.59
C GLU A 146 -8.06 -7.01 -12.61
N ALA A 147 -7.54 -7.90 -11.75
CA ALA A 147 -8.35 -8.66 -10.79
C ALA A 147 -9.20 -7.77 -9.87
N ARG A 148 -8.65 -6.65 -9.36
CA ARG A 148 -9.42 -5.77 -8.47
C ARG A 148 -10.60 -5.11 -9.18
N GLN A 149 -10.40 -4.68 -10.42
CA GLN A 149 -11.46 -4.12 -11.25
C GLN A 149 -12.51 -5.18 -11.62
N GLN A 150 -12.09 -6.42 -11.91
CA GLN A 150 -13.03 -7.55 -12.04
C GLN A 150 -13.86 -7.73 -10.77
N GLY A 151 -13.24 -7.72 -9.59
CA GLY A 151 -13.95 -7.82 -8.31
C GLY A 151 -15.00 -6.72 -8.14
N TRP A 152 -14.67 -5.50 -8.51
CA TRP A 152 -15.60 -4.37 -8.44
C TRP A 152 -16.77 -4.47 -9.45
N LEU A 153 -16.53 -4.98 -10.67
CA LEU A 153 -17.61 -5.31 -11.61
C LEU A 153 -18.51 -6.44 -11.10
N LEU A 154 -17.94 -7.44 -10.44
CA LEU A 154 -18.69 -8.54 -9.82
C LEU A 154 -19.55 -8.06 -8.65
N GLU A 155 -19.07 -7.12 -7.83
CA GLU A 155 -19.87 -6.47 -6.78
C GLU A 155 -21.09 -5.73 -7.39
N GLN A 156 -20.88 -4.95 -8.45
CA GLN A 156 -21.98 -4.29 -9.14
C GLN A 156 -22.97 -5.32 -9.74
N ARG A 157 -22.45 -6.43 -10.27
CA ARG A 157 -23.29 -7.53 -10.78
C ARG A 157 -24.11 -8.17 -9.68
N ALA A 158 -23.51 -8.43 -8.52
CA ALA A 158 -24.20 -8.95 -7.34
C ALA A 158 -25.33 -8.01 -6.91
N THR A 159 -25.11 -6.68 -6.97
CA THR A 159 -26.14 -5.68 -6.64
C THR A 159 -27.39 -5.79 -7.50
N TYR A 160 -27.25 -5.98 -8.81
CA TYR A 160 -28.40 -6.19 -9.69
C TYR A 160 -29.03 -7.57 -9.49
N LEU A 161 -28.20 -8.60 -9.28
CA LEU A 161 -28.66 -9.98 -9.09
C LEU A 161 -29.41 -10.17 -7.77
N ASP A 162 -29.07 -9.43 -6.72
CA ASP A 162 -29.70 -9.53 -5.40
C ASP A 162 -31.21 -9.26 -5.45
N ARG A 163 -31.65 -8.42 -6.39
CA ARG A 163 -33.07 -8.11 -6.60
C ARG A 163 -33.91 -9.30 -7.09
N THR A 164 -33.29 -10.28 -7.74
CA THR A 164 -33.99 -11.41 -8.38
C THR A 164 -33.56 -12.76 -7.80
N ASN A 165 -32.31 -12.88 -7.37
CA ASN A 165 -31.73 -14.09 -6.79
C ASN A 165 -30.64 -13.73 -5.74
N PRO A 166 -31.05 -13.43 -4.50
CA PRO A 166 -30.12 -13.11 -3.40
C PRO A 166 -29.07 -14.20 -3.15
N ALA A 167 -29.44 -15.48 -3.28
CA ALA A 167 -28.52 -16.59 -3.03
C ALA A 167 -27.37 -16.61 -4.04
N GLU A 168 -27.66 -16.37 -5.33
CA GLU A 168 -26.63 -16.28 -6.35
C GLU A 168 -25.82 -14.98 -6.21
N ALA A 169 -26.46 -13.86 -5.86
CA ALA A 169 -25.77 -12.60 -5.59
C ALA A 169 -24.68 -12.76 -4.52
N GLN A 170 -24.95 -13.52 -3.45
CA GLN A 170 -23.95 -13.84 -2.42
C GLN A 170 -22.76 -14.62 -2.98
N LYS A 171 -22.98 -15.63 -3.85
CA LYS A 171 -21.88 -16.37 -4.50
C LYS A 171 -21.04 -15.47 -5.39
N VAL A 172 -21.69 -14.58 -6.15
CA VAL A 172 -21.00 -13.59 -6.99
C VAL A 172 -20.19 -12.62 -6.14
N LEU A 173 -20.71 -12.20 -4.99
CA LEU A 173 -20.01 -11.33 -4.06
C LEU A 173 -18.83 -12.02 -3.38
N THR A 174 -18.92 -13.31 -3.07
CA THR A 174 -17.76 -14.12 -2.64
C THR A 174 -16.67 -14.14 -3.72
N ALA A 175 -17.05 -14.36 -4.98
CA ALA A 175 -16.11 -14.33 -6.11
C ALA A 175 -15.54 -12.92 -6.38
N ALA A 176 -16.30 -11.87 -6.07
CA ALA A 176 -15.85 -10.48 -6.11
C ALA A 176 -14.78 -10.23 -5.04
N ARG A 177 -15.06 -10.61 -3.80
CA ARG A 177 -14.18 -10.43 -2.63
C ARG A 177 -12.87 -11.20 -2.76
N ALA A 178 -12.90 -12.39 -3.36
CA ALA A 178 -11.69 -13.17 -3.65
C ALA A 178 -10.73 -12.46 -4.63
N ARG A 179 -11.25 -11.59 -5.51
CA ARG A 179 -10.45 -10.79 -6.45
C ARG A 179 -10.12 -9.39 -5.93
N ASN A 180 -10.94 -8.88 -5.02
CA ASN A 180 -10.80 -7.55 -4.46
C ASN A 180 -11.30 -7.53 -3.00
N THR A 181 -10.38 -7.52 -2.04
CA THR A 181 -10.72 -7.47 -0.60
C THR A 181 -11.24 -6.10 -0.14
N SER A 182 -11.48 -5.15 -1.04
CA SER A 182 -12.09 -3.85 -0.72
C SER A 182 -13.58 -3.74 -1.10
N VAL A 183 -14.16 -4.74 -1.80
CA VAL A 183 -15.59 -4.75 -2.15
C VAL A 183 -16.46 -5.23 -0.99
N LEU A 184 -17.78 -5.05 -1.04
CA LEU A 184 -18.71 -5.47 0.01
C LEU A 184 -18.49 -6.94 0.44
N ARG A 185 -18.58 -7.17 1.75
CA ARG A 185 -18.44 -8.52 2.33
C ARG A 185 -19.72 -9.34 2.09
N PRO A 186 -19.63 -10.61 1.66
CA PRO A 186 -20.78 -11.49 1.64
C PRO A 186 -21.29 -11.77 3.06
N LEU A 187 -22.59 -12.04 3.18
CA LEU A 187 -23.28 -12.33 4.44
C LEU A 187 -22.79 -13.66 5.05
N VAL A 188 -22.51 -14.65 4.20
CA VAL A 188 -21.85 -15.89 4.60
C VAL A 188 -20.34 -15.63 4.51
N GLY A 189 -19.70 -15.56 5.68
CA GLY A 189 -18.28 -15.19 5.78
C GLY A 189 -17.37 -16.07 4.93
N ASN A 190 -16.35 -15.47 4.33
CA ASN A 190 -15.29 -16.21 3.67
C ASN A 190 -14.57 -17.09 4.71
N THR A 191 -14.35 -18.37 4.38
CA THR A 191 -13.53 -19.25 5.21
C THR A 191 -12.12 -18.67 5.31
N TYR A 192 -11.67 -18.42 6.54
CA TYR A 192 -10.31 -17.97 6.80
C TYR A 192 -9.29 -19.00 6.26
N GLN A 193 -8.34 -18.53 5.45
CA GLN A 193 -7.21 -19.34 5.02
C GLN A 193 -6.01 -19.09 5.94
N LYS A 194 -5.58 -20.14 6.64
CA LYS A 194 -4.46 -20.06 7.59
C LYS A 194 -3.20 -19.60 6.88
N LEU A 195 -2.55 -18.60 7.46
CA LEU A 195 -1.24 -18.13 7.06
C LEU A 195 -0.20 -19.20 7.41
N SER A 196 0.74 -19.43 6.51
CA SER A 196 1.96 -20.20 6.77
C SER A 196 3.18 -19.34 6.47
N GLY A 197 4.22 -19.49 7.29
CA GLY A 197 5.51 -18.84 7.10
C GLY A 197 6.53 -19.80 6.51
N SER A 198 7.49 -19.27 5.75
CA SER A 198 8.68 -19.99 5.30
C SER A 198 9.76 -19.97 6.37
N ASP A 199 10.52 -21.06 6.52
CA ASP A 199 11.74 -21.09 7.34
C ASP A 199 12.95 -20.46 6.61
N HIS A 200 12.80 -20.16 5.32
CA HIS A 200 13.82 -19.56 4.47
C HIS A 200 13.52 -18.07 4.21
N GLN A 201 13.56 -17.27 5.27
CA GLN A 201 13.21 -15.83 5.24
C GLN A 201 13.94 -15.07 4.11
N SER A 202 15.24 -15.29 3.92
CA SER A 202 16.01 -14.56 2.91
C SER A 202 15.63 -14.90 1.46
N ILE A 203 15.21 -16.14 1.19
CA ILE A 203 14.71 -16.55 -0.13
C ILE A 203 13.39 -15.85 -0.40
N THR A 204 12.46 -15.89 0.55
CA THR A 204 11.16 -15.21 0.41
C THR A 204 11.31 -13.70 0.26
N ALA A 205 12.25 -13.08 0.99
CA ALA A 205 12.57 -11.66 0.81
C ALA A 205 13.17 -11.38 -0.59
N CYS A 206 14.07 -12.24 -1.06
CA CYS A 206 14.69 -12.14 -2.39
C CYS A 206 13.65 -12.18 -3.50
N ASP A 207 12.76 -13.17 -3.46
CA ASP A 207 11.68 -13.35 -4.43
C ASP A 207 10.78 -12.12 -4.44
N TYR A 208 10.33 -11.68 -3.26
CA TYR A 208 9.45 -10.52 -3.12
C TYR A 208 10.11 -9.23 -3.64
N LEU A 209 11.36 -8.95 -3.26
CA LEU A 209 12.06 -7.73 -3.66
C LEU A 209 12.35 -7.71 -5.17
N THR A 210 12.74 -8.86 -5.75
CA THR A 210 13.04 -8.99 -7.18
C THR A 210 11.79 -8.89 -8.04
N GLU A 211 10.67 -9.47 -7.60
CA GLU A 211 9.39 -9.31 -8.27
C GLU A 211 8.89 -7.86 -8.19
N ARG A 212 9.10 -7.21 -7.04
CA ARG A 212 8.52 -5.91 -6.74
C ARG A 212 9.27 -4.72 -7.34
N TYR A 213 10.59 -4.80 -7.46
CA TYR A 213 11.43 -3.65 -7.81
C TYR A 213 12.40 -3.97 -8.95
N LYS A 214 12.43 -3.08 -9.95
CA LYS A 214 13.24 -3.25 -11.17
C LYS A 214 14.64 -2.68 -11.02
N ASP A 215 14.81 -1.64 -10.20
CA ASP A 215 16.08 -0.96 -10.02
C ASP A 215 16.31 -0.43 -8.58
N LYS A 216 17.52 0.09 -8.36
CA LYS A 216 17.96 0.66 -7.07
C LYS A 216 17.12 1.85 -6.60
N VAL A 217 16.65 2.66 -7.54
CA VAL A 217 15.88 3.87 -7.25
C VAL A 217 14.48 3.48 -6.79
N GLU A 218 13.86 2.52 -7.48
CA GLU A 218 12.55 1.96 -7.10
C GLU A 218 12.58 1.33 -5.70
N ILE A 219 13.64 0.58 -5.35
CA ILE A 219 13.80 0.01 -3.99
C ILE A 219 13.82 1.12 -2.95
N ARG A 220 14.68 2.12 -3.13
CA ARG A 220 14.82 3.22 -2.16
C ARG A 220 13.50 3.96 -1.97
N MET A 221 12.83 4.33 -3.06
CA MET A 221 11.55 5.05 -2.97
C MET A 221 10.43 4.17 -2.39
N GLY A 222 10.36 2.90 -2.78
CA GLY A 222 9.33 1.98 -2.29
C GLY A 222 9.44 1.74 -0.80
N ILE A 223 10.67 1.56 -0.29
CA ILE A 223 10.90 1.41 1.15
C ILE A 223 10.69 2.74 1.88
N GLU A 224 11.10 3.89 1.36
CA GLU A 224 10.79 5.17 2.03
C GLU A 224 9.28 5.45 2.08
N ALA A 225 8.52 5.16 1.02
CA ALA A 225 7.07 5.29 1.04
C ALA A 225 6.43 4.36 2.09
N LEU A 226 6.91 3.12 2.21
CA LEU A 226 6.52 2.20 3.28
C LEU A 226 6.80 2.79 4.68
N LEU A 227 7.99 3.38 4.87
CA LEU A 227 8.41 3.97 6.14
C LEU A 227 7.69 5.27 6.50
N GLU A 228 7.19 6.02 5.51
CA GLU A 228 6.29 7.17 5.71
C GLU A 228 4.95 6.74 6.31
N ASP A 229 4.44 5.57 5.92
CA ASP A 229 3.17 5.02 6.41
C ASP A 229 3.29 4.31 7.77
N LEU A 230 4.49 3.81 8.13
CA LEU A 230 4.79 3.25 9.46
C LEU A 230 4.98 4.30 10.57
N ARG A 231 4.28 5.42 10.53
CA ARG A 231 4.31 6.46 11.58
C ARG A 231 3.01 6.46 12.37
N PHE A 232 3.10 6.74 13.67
CA PHE A 232 1.92 7.03 14.50
C PHE A 232 1.23 8.28 13.97
N ASP A 233 -0.02 8.12 13.52
CA ASP A 233 -0.81 9.18 12.91
C ASP A 233 -2.30 8.88 13.13
N PRO A 234 -3.05 9.73 13.86
CA PRO A 234 -4.48 9.55 14.10
C PRO A 234 -5.33 9.44 12.84
N ASN A 235 -4.85 9.94 11.69
CA ASN A 235 -5.62 10.01 10.46
C ASN A 235 -5.23 8.93 9.44
N ARG A 236 -4.21 8.10 9.74
CA ARG A 236 -3.63 7.15 8.76
C ARG A 236 -3.45 5.75 9.33
N THR A 237 -4.43 5.27 10.09
CA THR A 237 -4.35 3.97 10.77
C THR A 237 -4.43 2.79 9.80
N ASP A 238 -5.25 2.88 8.75
CA ASP A 238 -5.37 1.84 7.74
C ASP A 238 -4.09 1.71 6.91
N GLU A 239 -3.48 2.83 6.53
CA GLU A 239 -2.19 2.84 5.83
C GLU A 239 -1.07 2.28 6.70
N PHE A 240 -1.08 2.57 8.01
CA PHE A 240 -0.13 2.00 8.95
C PHE A 240 -0.26 0.47 9.03
N GLU A 241 -1.48 -0.06 9.14
CA GLU A 241 -1.71 -1.51 9.18
C GLU A 241 -1.30 -2.19 7.86
N GLN A 242 -1.57 -1.55 6.73
CA GLN A 242 -1.09 -2.02 5.42
C GLN A 242 0.45 -2.05 5.38
N ALA A 243 1.09 -0.98 5.85
CA ALA A 243 2.53 -0.86 5.87
C ALA A 243 3.19 -1.89 6.82
N LEU A 244 2.54 -2.31 7.90
CA LEU A 244 3.01 -3.45 8.70
C LEU A 244 3.03 -4.75 7.89
N ALA A 245 1.94 -5.04 7.18
CA ALA A 245 1.87 -6.24 6.36
C ALA A 245 2.90 -6.20 5.21
N ASP A 246 3.10 -5.04 4.61
CA ASP A 246 4.10 -4.86 3.55
C ASP A 246 5.52 -4.96 4.10
N LEU A 247 5.82 -4.39 5.27
CA LEU A 247 7.12 -4.54 5.93
C LEU A 247 7.46 -6.02 6.13
N ALA A 248 6.54 -6.82 6.66
CA ALA A 248 6.74 -8.25 6.84
C ALA A 248 7.16 -8.93 5.52
N ARG A 249 6.47 -8.63 4.42
CA ARG A 249 6.81 -9.18 3.09
C ARG A 249 8.17 -8.71 2.58
N HIS A 250 8.52 -7.43 2.76
CA HIS A 250 9.82 -6.88 2.37
C HIS A 250 11.00 -7.57 3.07
N ILE A 251 10.80 -7.99 4.32
CA ILE A 251 11.81 -8.74 5.08
C ILE A 251 11.64 -10.27 4.96
N GLY A 252 10.75 -10.76 4.09
CA GLY A 252 10.60 -12.18 3.77
C GLY A 252 9.73 -12.99 4.74
N LEU A 253 8.88 -12.34 5.51
CA LEU A 253 7.84 -12.98 6.34
C LEU A 253 6.50 -13.00 5.61
N ALA A 254 5.64 -13.96 5.98
CA ALA A 254 4.27 -13.96 5.49
C ALA A 254 3.38 -13.09 6.39
N ALA A 255 2.45 -12.34 5.79
CA ALA A 255 1.55 -11.45 6.53
C ALA A 255 0.12 -11.37 5.94
N GLN A 256 -0.85 -11.23 6.85
CA GLN A 256 -2.28 -11.01 6.57
C GLN A 256 -2.85 -9.89 7.46
N ARG A 257 -4.00 -9.33 7.07
CA ARG A 257 -4.78 -8.38 7.88
C ARG A 257 -6.22 -8.91 8.10
N PRO A 258 -6.42 -9.93 8.97
CA PRO A 258 -7.71 -10.59 9.12
C PRO A 258 -8.90 -9.65 9.39
N GLU A 259 -8.75 -8.63 10.25
CA GLU A 259 -9.83 -7.68 10.52
C GLU A 259 -10.25 -6.91 9.25
N HIS A 260 -9.28 -6.45 8.45
CA HIS A 260 -9.56 -5.81 7.16
C HIS A 260 -10.18 -6.81 6.15
N ASP A 261 -9.56 -7.99 6.00
CA ASP A 261 -9.84 -8.92 4.91
C ASP A 261 -11.16 -9.68 5.10
N ILE A 262 -11.45 -10.13 6.32
CA ILE A 262 -12.63 -10.96 6.65
C ILE A 262 -13.52 -10.36 7.75
N GLY A 263 -13.13 -9.26 8.38
CA GLY A 263 -13.95 -8.60 9.41
C GLY A 263 -13.92 -9.22 10.79
N GLN A 264 -12.90 -10.04 11.03
CA GLN A 264 -12.67 -10.66 12.32
C GLN A 264 -11.19 -11.04 12.45
N GLY A 265 -10.66 -10.90 13.66
CA GLY A 265 -9.30 -11.30 14.01
C GLY A 265 -8.41 -10.09 14.26
N PRO A 266 -7.08 -10.25 14.22
CA PRO A 266 -6.16 -9.15 14.43
C PRO A 266 -6.12 -8.15 13.27
N ASP A 267 -5.66 -6.93 13.58
CA ASP A 267 -5.29 -5.92 12.59
C ASP A 267 -4.10 -6.40 11.73
N GLY A 268 -3.17 -7.17 12.32
CA GLY A 268 -2.06 -7.80 11.61
C GLY A 268 -1.71 -9.20 12.14
N LEU A 269 -1.38 -10.11 11.22
CA LEU A 269 -0.90 -11.45 11.55
C LEU A 269 0.38 -11.72 10.76
N TRP A 270 1.50 -11.94 11.45
CA TRP A 270 2.77 -12.31 10.81
C TRP A 270 3.13 -13.75 11.15
N ALA A 271 3.60 -14.51 10.15
CA ALA A 271 4.20 -15.83 10.35
C ALA A 271 5.72 -15.72 10.26
N LEU A 272 6.41 -16.11 11.34
CA LEU A 272 7.84 -15.91 11.54
C LEU A 272 8.68 -17.13 11.09
N GLY A 273 8.03 -18.16 10.55
CA GLY A 273 8.61 -19.50 10.40
C GLY A 273 8.52 -20.30 11.70
N GLN A 274 8.87 -21.58 11.64
CA GLN A 274 8.92 -22.50 12.78
C GLN A 274 7.62 -22.55 13.60
N LEU A 275 6.48 -22.42 12.93
CA LEU A 275 5.15 -22.38 13.55
C LEU A 275 5.00 -21.27 14.61
N LYS A 276 5.76 -20.17 14.48
CA LYS A 276 5.69 -18.99 15.35
C LYS A 276 4.98 -17.84 14.64
N TYR A 277 4.14 -17.13 15.39
CA TYR A 277 3.31 -16.05 14.86
C TYR A 277 3.35 -14.82 15.77
N TRP A 278 3.16 -13.65 15.17
CA TRP A 278 2.79 -12.44 15.89
C TRP A 278 1.34 -12.13 15.59
N VAL A 279 0.54 -11.98 16.64
CA VAL A 279 -0.85 -11.51 16.57
C VAL A 279 -0.83 -10.06 17.01
N ILE A 280 -1.11 -9.17 16.07
CA ILE A 280 -0.85 -7.74 16.19
C ILE A 280 -2.16 -6.97 16.25
N GLU A 281 -2.31 -6.16 17.29
CA GLU A 281 -3.37 -5.16 17.40
C GLU A 281 -2.73 -3.77 17.28
N ALA A 282 -3.17 -2.97 16.30
CA ALA A 282 -2.57 -1.69 15.97
C ALA A 282 -3.41 -0.52 16.51
N LYS A 283 -2.82 0.28 17.40
CA LYS A 283 -3.38 1.55 17.90
C LYS A 283 -2.44 2.70 17.57
N SER A 284 -2.01 2.75 16.31
CA SER A 284 -1.12 3.78 15.76
C SER A 284 -1.72 5.20 15.80
N GLY A 285 -3.05 5.30 15.82
CA GLY A 285 -3.77 6.57 15.99
C GLY A 285 -4.07 6.97 17.44
N ALA A 286 -3.68 6.16 18.43
CA ALA A 286 -3.95 6.48 19.83
C ALA A 286 -3.06 7.64 20.32
N THR A 287 -3.65 8.52 21.13
CA THR A 287 -2.94 9.62 21.82
C THR A 287 -2.94 9.45 23.34
N ALA A 288 -3.47 8.33 23.83
CA ALA A 288 -3.64 8.06 25.25
C ALA A 288 -2.29 7.81 25.95
N LYS A 289 -2.16 8.35 27.17
CA LYS A 289 -0.97 8.16 28.02
C LYS A 289 -0.81 6.74 28.55
N PHE A 290 -1.91 5.99 28.64
CA PHE A 290 -1.97 4.62 29.14
C PHE A 290 -2.73 3.75 28.15
N ILE A 291 -2.34 2.48 28.07
CA ILE A 291 -3.06 1.45 27.33
C ILE A 291 -4.38 1.19 28.05
N GLN A 292 -5.46 1.68 27.44
CA GLN A 292 -6.81 1.53 27.98
C GLN A 292 -7.28 0.08 27.97
N LYS A 293 -8.17 -0.27 28.91
CA LYS A 293 -8.81 -1.58 28.99
C LYS A 293 -9.44 -2.02 27.66
N ALA A 294 -10.04 -1.10 26.92
CA ALA A 294 -10.63 -1.39 25.61
C ALA A 294 -9.58 -1.91 24.60
N TYR A 295 -8.40 -1.30 24.53
CA TYR A 295 -7.35 -1.71 23.58
C TYR A 295 -6.75 -3.07 23.93
N ILE A 296 -6.49 -3.32 25.21
CA ILE A 296 -5.90 -4.60 25.61
C ILE A 296 -6.89 -5.76 25.47
N ASN A 297 -8.19 -5.48 25.66
CA ASN A 297 -9.25 -6.45 25.42
C ASN A 297 -9.40 -6.80 23.94
N GLN A 298 -9.15 -5.85 23.03
CA GLN A 298 -9.11 -6.14 21.58
C GLN A 298 -7.97 -7.11 21.26
N LEU A 299 -6.76 -6.86 21.75
CA LEU A 299 -5.63 -7.80 21.59
C LEU A 299 -5.94 -9.19 22.17
N ALA A 300 -6.60 -9.26 23.34
CA ALA A 300 -7.04 -10.53 23.92
C ALA A 300 -8.06 -11.25 23.02
N GLY A 301 -9.00 -10.50 22.42
CA GLY A 301 -9.94 -11.01 21.43
C GLY A 301 -9.24 -11.57 20.18
N SER A 302 -8.24 -10.86 19.68
CA SER A 302 -7.41 -11.28 18.54
C SER A 302 -6.64 -12.58 18.83
N MET A 303 -6.12 -12.75 20.05
CA MET A 303 -5.52 -14.01 20.49
C MET A 303 -6.53 -15.16 20.60
N ASN A 304 -7.73 -14.90 21.11
CA ASN A 304 -8.81 -15.90 21.16
C ASN A 304 -9.24 -16.32 19.75
N TRP A 305 -9.29 -15.37 18.80
CA TRP A 305 -9.53 -15.67 17.41
C TRP A 305 -8.42 -16.57 16.85
N PHE A 306 -7.14 -16.24 17.07
CA PHE A 306 -6.02 -17.04 16.61
C PHE A 306 -6.09 -18.48 17.14
N ASN A 307 -6.32 -18.67 18.44
CA ASN A 307 -6.43 -19.98 19.07
C ASN A 307 -7.62 -20.83 18.57
N ARG A 308 -8.64 -20.21 17.97
CA ARG A 308 -9.74 -20.94 17.30
C ARG A 308 -9.35 -21.37 15.88
N GLN A 309 -8.52 -20.58 15.21
CA GLN A 309 -8.10 -20.85 13.84
C GLN A 309 -6.92 -21.81 13.77
N TYR A 310 -6.00 -21.76 14.72
CA TYR A 310 -4.77 -22.56 14.74
C TYR A 310 -4.79 -23.57 15.89
N ASP A 311 -4.24 -24.76 15.65
CA ASP A 311 -4.15 -25.80 16.66
C ASP A 311 -2.97 -25.60 17.62
N ALA A 312 -2.84 -26.47 18.62
CA ALA A 312 -1.84 -26.35 19.67
C ALA A 312 -0.37 -26.58 19.21
N SER A 313 -0.13 -26.93 17.93
CA SER A 313 1.23 -27.09 17.41
C SER A 313 1.95 -25.76 17.14
N VAL A 314 1.20 -24.66 17.08
CA VAL A 314 1.75 -23.32 16.81
C VAL A 314 1.89 -22.50 18.10
N SER A 315 2.71 -21.46 18.04
CA SER A 315 2.84 -20.47 19.11
C SER A 315 2.64 -19.06 18.58
N ALA A 316 1.97 -18.21 19.36
CA ALA A 316 1.72 -16.82 19.01
C ALA A 316 2.12 -15.87 20.13
N LEU A 317 2.82 -14.80 19.77
CA LEU A 317 3.14 -13.68 20.66
C LEU A 317 2.10 -12.56 20.46
N PRO A 318 1.37 -12.15 21.51
CA PRO A 318 0.49 -10.98 21.43
C PRO A 318 1.31 -9.70 21.36
N ILE A 319 1.10 -8.89 20.31
CA ILE A 319 1.78 -7.61 20.11
C ILE A 319 0.75 -6.49 20.05
N LEU A 320 0.90 -5.50 20.92
CA LEU A 320 0.19 -4.23 20.82
C LEU A 320 1.09 -3.19 20.15
N ILE A 321 0.56 -2.39 19.24
CA ILE A 321 1.24 -1.16 18.78
C ILE A 321 0.53 0.02 19.42
N HIS A 322 1.22 0.75 20.30
CA HIS A 322 0.62 1.84 21.07
C HIS A 322 1.72 2.78 21.57
N PRO A 323 1.49 4.11 21.69
CA PRO A 323 2.55 5.04 22.10
C PRO A 323 3.12 4.76 23.50
N SER A 324 2.26 4.32 24.42
CA SER A 324 2.60 3.97 25.80
C SER A 324 2.86 2.47 25.98
N ASP A 325 3.75 2.13 26.92
CA ASP A 325 3.99 0.76 27.38
C ASP A 325 3.36 0.43 28.74
N THR A 326 2.53 1.33 29.28
CA THR A 326 1.92 1.19 30.62
C THR A 326 0.41 1.01 30.50
N LEU A 327 -0.14 0.02 31.21
CA LEU A 327 -1.58 -0.22 31.31
C LEU A 327 -2.31 0.87 32.11
N ALA A 328 -3.60 1.01 31.87
CA ALA A 328 -4.48 1.64 32.85
C ALA A 328 -4.67 0.71 34.06
N THR A 329 -5.01 1.28 35.23
CA THR A 329 -5.14 0.53 36.50
C THR A 329 -6.21 -0.58 36.46
N ASP A 330 -7.18 -0.48 35.55
CA ASP A 330 -8.28 -1.44 35.38
C ASP A 330 -8.08 -2.41 34.20
N ALA A 331 -6.90 -2.38 33.58
CA ALA A 331 -6.55 -3.15 32.38
C ALA A 331 -5.57 -4.29 32.71
N SER A 332 -5.76 -5.44 32.05
CA SER A 332 -4.91 -6.62 32.22
C SER A 332 -4.49 -7.16 30.85
N ALA A 333 -3.18 -7.32 30.65
CA ALA A 333 -2.64 -7.82 29.39
C ALA A 333 -2.69 -9.35 29.29
N PRO A 334 -2.89 -9.91 28.08
CA PRO A 334 -2.64 -11.33 27.83
C PRO A 334 -1.22 -11.74 28.27
N THR A 335 -1.07 -12.98 28.72
CA THR A 335 0.22 -13.51 29.15
C THR A 335 1.28 -13.35 28.05
N GLY A 336 2.43 -12.81 28.41
CA GLY A 336 3.55 -12.61 27.49
C GLY A 336 3.35 -11.49 26.47
N ALA A 337 2.25 -10.74 26.52
CA ALA A 337 2.00 -9.63 25.60
C ALA A 337 3.14 -8.60 25.64
N ARG A 338 3.49 -8.11 24.45
CA ARG A 338 4.51 -7.09 24.23
C ARG A 338 3.91 -5.89 23.55
N VAL A 339 4.62 -4.76 23.62
CA VAL A 339 4.21 -3.52 22.95
C VAL A 339 5.34 -2.96 22.09
N VAL A 340 5.00 -2.51 20.88
CA VAL A 340 5.87 -1.68 20.04
C VAL A 340 5.44 -0.23 20.25
N THR A 341 6.24 0.51 21.02
CA THR A 341 6.04 1.95 21.24
C THR A 341 6.52 2.77 20.06
N GLU A 342 6.16 4.04 19.98
CA GLU A 342 6.62 4.96 18.94
C GLU A 342 8.15 4.96 18.80
N THR A 343 8.89 5.10 19.92
CA THR A 343 10.36 5.01 19.91
C THR A 343 10.90 3.69 19.35
N ARG A 344 10.19 2.57 19.58
CA ARG A 344 10.63 1.28 19.06
C ARG A 344 10.27 1.11 17.59
N MET A 345 9.14 1.66 17.17
CA MET A 345 8.79 1.73 15.76
C MET A 345 9.80 2.59 15.00
N ASP A 346 10.25 3.72 15.55
CA ASP A 346 11.31 4.53 14.94
C ASP A 346 12.64 3.80 14.84
N ALA A 347 13.00 3.01 15.86
CA ALA A 347 14.19 2.15 15.79
C ALA A 347 14.06 1.08 14.68
N LEU A 348 12.88 0.45 14.54
CA LEU A 348 12.61 -0.50 13.47
C LEU A 348 12.68 0.18 12.10
N ARG A 349 12.08 1.37 11.95
CA ARG A 349 12.12 2.17 10.73
C ARG A 349 13.54 2.53 10.33
N SER A 350 14.39 2.91 11.30
CA SER A 350 15.81 3.18 11.06
C SER A 350 16.52 1.94 10.55
N ALA A 351 16.32 0.78 11.20
CA ALA A 351 16.95 -0.47 10.77
C ALA A 351 16.52 -0.89 9.36
N VAL A 352 15.25 -0.70 9.00
CA VAL A 352 14.72 -0.99 7.66
C VAL A 352 15.28 -0.01 6.61
N ARG A 353 15.44 1.27 6.96
CA ARG A 353 16.10 2.26 6.09
C ARG A 353 17.55 1.90 5.83
N ASP A 354 18.30 1.58 6.88
CA ASP A 354 19.71 1.19 6.76
C ASP A 354 19.86 -0.09 5.93
N PHE A 355 18.94 -1.04 6.10
CA PHE A 355 18.85 -2.25 5.27
C PHE A 355 18.60 -1.91 3.79
N ALA A 356 17.69 -0.98 3.49
CA ALA A 356 17.43 -0.53 2.13
C ALA A 356 18.66 0.11 1.49
N ASP A 357 19.35 0.98 2.22
CA ASP A 357 20.58 1.62 1.75
C ASP A 357 21.69 0.60 1.50
N ALA A 358 21.81 -0.41 2.36
CA ALA A 358 22.76 -1.49 2.17
C ALA A 358 22.42 -2.37 0.95
N LEU A 359 21.15 -2.69 0.72
CA LEU A 359 20.69 -3.38 -0.48
C LEU A 359 21.03 -2.62 -1.76
N VAL A 360 20.75 -1.31 -1.77
CA VAL A 360 21.03 -0.41 -2.91
C VAL A 360 22.53 -0.28 -3.16
N THR A 361 23.32 -0.15 -2.09
CA THR A 361 24.78 -0.05 -2.16
C THR A 361 25.38 -1.34 -2.72
N ALA A 362 25.01 -2.49 -2.16
CA ALA A 362 25.46 -3.79 -2.64
C ALA A 362 24.98 -4.09 -4.08
N GLY A 363 23.78 -3.61 -4.44
CA GLY A 363 23.15 -3.93 -5.72
C GLY A 363 22.84 -5.41 -5.87
N ARG A 364 22.48 -6.07 -4.76
CA ARG A 364 22.24 -7.52 -4.66
C ARG A 364 21.01 -7.81 -3.80
N TRP A 365 19.83 -7.55 -4.36
CA TRP A 365 18.53 -7.98 -3.81
C TRP A 365 17.99 -9.23 -4.52
N ASP A 366 18.77 -9.77 -5.45
CA ASP A 366 18.55 -10.97 -6.25
C ASP A 366 19.34 -12.19 -5.72
N GLN A 367 20.03 -12.03 -4.58
CA GLN A 367 20.86 -13.07 -3.97
C GLN A 367 20.45 -13.33 -2.51
N PRO A 368 19.89 -14.52 -2.20
CA PRO A 368 19.44 -14.86 -0.85
C PRO A 368 20.52 -14.77 0.23
N ASP A 369 21.77 -15.12 -0.08
CA ASP A 369 22.87 -15.07 0.90
C ASP A 369 23.25 -13.62 1.26
N ALA A 370 23.26 -12.72 0.27
CA ALA A 370 23.49 -11.29 0.49
C ALA A 370 22.37 -10.70 1.35
N ILE A 371 21.10 -11.01 1.01
CA ILE A 371 19.95 -10.58 1.80
C ILE A 371 20.01 -11.12 3.22
N ASN A 372 20.36 -12.39 3.40
CA ASN A 372 20.50 -12.96 4.73
C ASN A 372 21.54 -12.22 5.58
N ALA A 373 22.72 -11.92 5.01
CA ALA A 373 23.76 -11.16 5.70
C ALA A 373 23.27 -9.76 6.12
N LEU A 374 22.51 -9.09 5.25
CA LEU A 374 21.93 -7.78 5.55
C LEU A 374 20.81 -7.87 6.61
N LEU A 375 19.90 -8.85 6.52
CA LEU A 375 18.87 -9.09 7.54
C LEU A 375 19.50 -9.34 8.92
N VAL A 376 20.59 -10.11 8.99
CA VAL A 376 21.37 -10.31 10.22
C VAL A 376 21.98 -8.99 10.71
N GLY A 377 22.69 -8.28 9.84
CA GLY A 377 23.42 -7.06 10.18
C GLY A 377 22.52 -5.95 10.72
N HIS A 378 21.29 -5.84 10.19
CA HIS A 378 20.30 -4.84 10.58
C HIS A 378 19.26 -5.36 11.58
N LYS A 379 19.43 -6.57 12.12
CA LYS A 379 18.53 -7.19 13.13
C LYS A 379 17.07 -7.28 12.64
N LEU A 380 16.87 -7.69 11.40
CA LEU A 380 15.56 -7.83 10.75
C LEU A 380 15.13 -9.30 10.52
N ARG A 381 15.90 -10.27 11.03
CA ARG A 381 15.42 -11.66 11.03
C ARG A 381 14.25 -11.83 11.98
N ALA A 382 13.39 -12.80 11.71
CA ALA A 382 12.23 -13.12 12.55
C ALA A 382 12.57 -13.19 14.06
N GLY A 383 13.68 -13.82 14.42
CA GLY A 383 14.13 -13.92 15.82
C GLY A 383 14.64 -12.61 16.43
N ASP A 384 15.17 -11.69 15.62
CA ASP A 384 15.72 -10.42 16.08
C ASP A 384 14.60 -9.37 16.32
N LEU A 385 13.45 -9.53 15.66
CA LEU A 385 12.33 -8.58 15.74
C LEU A 385 11.79 -8.38 17.16
N PHE A 386 11.92 -9.39 18.04
CA PHE A 386 11.54 -9.28 19.44
C PHE A 386 12.25 -8.09 20.15
N GLY A 387 13.45 -7.72 19.69
CA GLY A 387 14.22 -6.58 20.18
C GLY A 387 13.57 -5.20 19.95
N TYR A 388 12.63 -5.10 19.01
CA TYR A 388 11.81 -3.91 18.77
C TYR A 388 10.55 -3.87 19.64
N THR A 389 10.41 -4.76 20.61
CA THR A 389 9.26 -4.79 21.52
C THR A 389 9.67 -4.46 22.94
N ARG A 390 8.71 -4.03 23.77
CA ARG A 390 8.86 -3.83 25.22
C ARG A 390 7.86 -4.68 25.99
N ALA A 391 8.20 -4.98 27.25
CA ALA A 391 7.23 -5.55 28.17
C ALA A 391 6.16 -4.50 28.47
N ILE A 392 4.90 -4.92 28.54
CA ILE A 392 3.82 -4.07 29.03
C ILE A 392 3.95 -3.97 30.54
N LYS A 393 3.93 -2.75 31.07
CA LYS A 393 4.02 -2.44 32.50
C LYS A 393 2.62 -2.35 33.12
N PRO A 394 2.45 -2.76 34.39
CA PRO A 394 1.25 -2.47 35.13
C PRO A 394 1.09 -0.95 35.34
N GLY A 395 -0.17 -0.51 35.43
CA GLY A 395 -0.58 0.88 35.63
C GLY A 395 -0.57 1.34 37.08
#